data_AF-A0A6A6L037-F1
#
_entry.id   AF-A0A6A6L037-F1
#
_cell.length_a   1.000
_cell.length_b   1.000
_cell.length_c   1.000
_cell.angle_alpha   90.00
_cell.angle_beta   90.00
_cell.angle_gamma   90.00
#
_symmetry.space_group_name_H-M   'P 1'
#
loop_
_entity.id
_entity.type
_entity.pdbx_description
1 polymer ?
#
loop_
_entity_poly.entity_id
_entity_poly.type
_entity_poly.pdbx_seq_one_letter_code
_entity_poly.pdbx_strand_id
1 'polypeptide(L)'
;MAMKFVVFGIALDFDIYVSTPAANITASINSIPMINGMNFKAWQESVMIALRVIDLDLALRVPKPTNLTDKSTSNEKREMEKWEKSNRIANRISLMVIKRAIPEAFRGTMSDQVDTAKAFLEDLKKRFAKNEKAETSTILAKLISMKYIGKGNIRDYVMECLILLHN
;
A
#
# COMPACT_ATOMS: atom_id res chain seq x y z
N MET A 1 -15.23 18.79 22.46
CA MET A 1 -16.39 19.45 21.81
C MET A 1 -16.70 18.64 20.56
N ALA A 2 -17.69 17.75 20.68
CA ALA A 2 -18.02 16.69 19.74
C ALA A 2 -18.65 17.23 18.43
N MET A 3 -18.40 16.55 17.32
CA MET A 3 -18.82 16.95 15.98
C MET A 3 -19.57 15.78 15.34
N LYS A 4 -20.80 16.02 14.85
CA LYS A 4 -21.71 15.00 14.33
C LYS A 4 -21.61 14.93 12.81
N PHE A 5 -21.25 13.77 12.26
CA PHE A 5 -21.54 13.45 10.87
C PHE A 5 -22.54 12.30 10.80
N VAL A 6 -23.59 12.50 10.00
CA VAL A 6 -24.62 11.49 9.74
C VAL A 6 -24.12 10.60 8.59
N VAL A 7 -23.79 9.35 8.91
CA VAL A 7 -23.70 8.26 7.93
C VAL A 7 -24.49 7.09 8.51
N PHE A 8 -25.60 6.74 7.87
CA PHE A 8 -26.47 5.61 8.25
C PHE A 8 -27.11 5.65 9.66
N GLY A 9 -27.53 6.82 10.14
CA GLY A 9 -28.44 6.92 11.30
C GLY A 9 -27.87 6.45 12.64
N ILE A 10 -26.57 6.15 12.71
CA ILE A 10 -25.86 5.84 13.96
C ILE A 10 -24.82 6.93 14.19
N ALA A 11 -24.94 7.65 15.30
CA ALA A 11 -23.97 8.64 15.71
C ALA A 11 -22.69 7.92 16.17
N LEU A 12 -21.61 8.05 15.41
CA LEU A 12 -20.28 7.62 15.84
C LEU A 12 -19.46 8.88 16.13
N ASP A 13 -19.11 9.06 17.41
CA ASP A 13 -18.16 10.09 17.84
C ASP A 13 -16.77 9.69 17.35
N PHE A 14 -16.25 10.39 16.33
CA PHE A 14 -14.90 10.18 15.80
C PHE A 14 -13.98 11.30 16.30
N ASP A 15 -13.62 11.24 17.57
CA ASP A 15 -12.38 11.87 18.00
C ASP A 15 -11.25 11.04 17.38
N ILE A 16 -10.41 11.63 16.52
CA ILE A 16 -9.11 11.03 16.20
C ILE A 16 -8.22 11.26 17.44
N TYR A 17 -8.58 10.60 18.52
CA TYR A 17 -7.63 10.21 19.52
C TYR A 17 -6.91 9.03 18.88
N VAL A 18 -5.60 9.13 18.67
CA VAL A 18 -4.79 7.91 18.48
C VAL A 18 -4.86 7.19 19.83
N SER A 19 -5.97 6.49 20.07
CA SER A 19 -6.23 5.75 21.29
C SER A 19 -5.39 4.48 21.36
N THR A 20 -4.75 4.14 20.24
CA THR A 20 -3.82 3.04 20.13
C THR A 20 -2.53 3.40 20.87
N PRO A 21 -2.16 2.64 21.92
CA PRO A 21 -0.88 2.81 22.60
C PRO A 21 0.28 2.77 21.60
N ALA A 22 1.34 3.54 21.84
CA ALA A 22 2.54 3.57 20.99
C ALA A 22 3.16 2.17 20.76
N ALA A 23 3.01 1.27 21.75
CA ALA A 23 3.40 -0.13 21.64
C ALA A 23 2.61 -0.89 20.55
N ASN A 24 1.30 -0.66 20.44
CA ASN A 24 0.44 -1.31 19.44
C ASN A 24 0.73 -0.79 18.04
N ILE A 25 1.07 0.49 17.91
CA ILE A 25 1.50 1.09 16.63
C ILE A 25 2.80 0.42 16.15
N THR A 26 3.79 0.34 17.04
CA THR A 26 5.09 -0.27 16.72
C THR A 26 4.96 -1.76 16.38
N ALA A 27 4.16 -2.49 17.16
CA ALA A 27 3.90 -3.92 16.91
C ALA A 27 3.22 -4.14 15.55
N SER A 28 2.20 -3.34 15.22
CA SER A 28 1.48 -3.43 13.94
C SER A 28 2.41 -3.16 12.76
N ILE A 29 3.27 -2.14 12.84
CA ILE A 29 4.24 -1.82 11.78
C ILE A 29 5.26 -2.96 11.61
N ASN A 30 5.77 -3.52 12.71
CA ASN A 30 6.77 -4.59 12.67
C ASN A 30 6.19 -5.93 12.18
N SER A 31 4.87 -6.12 12.23
CA SER A 31 4.20 -7.32 11.70
C SER A 31 4.10 -7.35 10.17
N ILE A 32 4.36 -6.23 9.50
CA ILE A 32 4.31 -6.16 8.03
C ILE A 32 5.51 -6.93 7.47
N PRO A 33 5.30 -7.96 6.62
CA PRO A 33 6.40 -8.71 6.04
C PRO A 33 7.28 -7.79 5.17
N MET A 34 8.56 -8.12 4.99
CA MET A 34 9.37 -7.40 4.01
C MET A 34 8.91 -7.71 2.59
N ILE A 35 8.85 -6.70 1.73
CA ILE A 35 8.55 -6.91 0.31
C ILE A 35 9.76 -7.53 -0.40
N ASN A 36 9.53 -8.54 -1.24
CA ASN A 36 10.57 -9.33 -1.91
C ASN A 36 10.38 -9.48 -3.43
N GLY A 37 9.57 -8.62 -4.05
CA GLY A 37 9.24 -8.74 -5.48
C GLY A 37 7.96 -9.52 -5.75
N MET A 38 7.84 -10.71 -5.16
CA MET A 38 6.75 -11.65 -5.44
C MET A 38 5.56 -11.52 -4.50
N ASN A 39 5.76 -10.97 -3.30
CA ASN A 39 4.74 -10.93 -2.26
C ASN A 39 3.92 -9.62 -2.20
N PHE A 40 3.93 -8.79 -3.25
CA PHE A 40 3.31 -7.44 -3.21
C PHE A 40 1.86 -7.46 -2.74
N LYS A 41 1.04 -8.42 -3.21
CA LYS A 41 -0.38 -8.52 -2.81
C LYS A 41 -0.53 -8.79 -1.31
N ALA A 42 0.17 -9.80 -0.79
CA ALA A 42 0.14 -10.15 0.63
C ALA A 42 0.70 -9.01 1.49
N TRP A 43 1.79 -8.38 1.04
CA TRP A 43 2.37 -7.20 1.67
C TRP A 43 1.39 -6.03 1.74
N GLN A 44 0.71 -5.74 0.63
CA GLN A 44 -0.30 -4.67 0.54
C GLN A 44 -1.45 -4.93 1.52
N GLU A 45 -1.94 -6.16 1.63
CA GLU A 45 -2.98 -6.53 2.59
C GLU A 45 -2.51 -6.32 4.04
N SER A 46 -1.28 -6.74 4.39
CA SER A 46 -0.72 -6.50 5.73
C SER A 46 -0.58 -5.01 6.07
N VAL A 47 -0.15 -4.19 5.11
CA VAL A 47 -0.10 -2.72 5.27
C VAL A 47 -1.49 -2.15 5.54
N MET A 48 -2.51 -2.57 4.78
CA MET A 48 -3.88 -2.10 4.96
C MET A 48 -4.45 -2.47 6.34
N ILE A 49 -4.16 -3.69 6.81
CA ILE A 49 -4.56 -4.14 8.14
C ILE A 49 -3.86 -3.31 9.22
N ALA A 50 -2.55 -3.12 9.11
CA ALA A 50 -1.77 -2.34 10.08
C ALA A 50 -2.28 -0.90 10.17
N LEU A 51 -2.58 -0.26 9.03
CA LEU A 51 -3.15 1.10 8.99
C LEU A 51 -4.55 1.18 9.62
N ARG A 52 -5.37 0.15 9.46
CA ARG A 52 -6.69 0.09 10.08
C ARG A 52 -6.62 -0.12 11.60
N VAL A 53 -5.69 -0.95 12.08
CA VAL A 53 -5.49 -1.18 13.54
C VAL A 53 -5.09 0.09 14.28
N ILE A 54 -4.42 1.01 13.59
CA ILE A 54 -3.95 2.29 14.15
C ILE A 54 -4.85 3.48 13.77
N ASP A 55 -6.06 3.21 13.27
CA ASP A 55 -7.07 4.22 12.89
C ASP A 55 -6.59 5.26 11.85
N LEU A 56 -5.70 4.84 10.94
CA LEU A 56 -5.17 5.69 9.86
C LEU A 56 -5.75 5.36 8.47
N ASP A 57 -6.66 4.38 8.38
CA ASP A 57 -7.32 4.01 7.11
C ASP A 57 -8.24 5.12 6.56
N LEU A 58 -8.51 6.17 7.34
CA LEU A 58 -9.26 7.36 6.94
C LEU A 58 -8.74 7.97 5.63
N ALA A 59 -7.41 8.11 5.50
CA ALA A 59 -6.75 8.65 4.30
C ALA A 59 -6.95 7.80 3.04
N LEU A 60 -7.34 6.53 3.21
CA LEU A 60 -7.52 5.57 2.13
C LEU A 60 -9.00 5.32 1.80
N ARG A 61 -9.89 5.56 2.76
CA ARG A 61 -11.30 5.13 2.71
C ARG A 61 -12.30 6.27 2.52
N VAL A 62 -12.06 7.45 3.09
CA VAL A 62 -13.07 8.52 3.10
C VAL A 62 -12.94 9.41 1.88
N PRO A 63 -13.95 9.47 1.00
CA PRO A 63 -13.95 10.40 -0.12
C PRO A 63 -13.97 11.83 0.40
N LYS A 64 -13.35 12.75 -0.36
CA LYS A 64 -13.41 14.18 -0.06
C LYS A 64 -14.88 14.61 0.08
N PRO A 65 -15.26 15.32 1.16
CA PRO A 65 -16.59 15.91 1.29
C PRO A 65 -16.90 16.83 0.10
N THR A 66 -18.18 17.02 -0.21
CA THR A 66 -18.62 17.94 -1.26
C THR A 66 -18.00 19.31 -1.03
N ASN A 67 -17.42 19.90 -2.09
CA ASN A 67 -16.80 21.23 -2.02
C ASN A 67 -17.80 22.25 -1.44
N LEU A 68 -17.29 23.16 -0.61
CA LEU A 68 -18.10 24.24 -0.06
C LEU A 68 -18.65 25.11 -1.19
N THR A 69 -19.86 25.62 -0.99
CA THR A 69 -20.46 26.65 -1.85
C THR A 69 -20.53 27.96 -1.09
N ASP A 70 -20.81 29.07 -1.77
CA ASP A 70 -20.94 30.38 -1.10
C ASP A 70 -22.07 30.40 -0.05
N LYS A 71 -23.04 29.48 -0.16
CA LYS A 71 -24.14 29.28 0.79
C LYS A 71 -23.78 28.40 1.99
N SER A 72 -22.58 27.82 2.03
CA SER A 72 -22.20 26.89 3.09
C SER A 72 -22.12 27.59 4.45
N THR A 73 -22.69 26.95 5.45
CA THR A 73 -22.77 27.46 6.81
C THR A 73 -21.39 27.53 7.47
N SER A 74 -21.24 28.37 8.49
CA SER A 74 -20.01 28.42 9.30
C SER A 74 -19.66 27.05 9.91
N ASN A 75 -20.66 26.21 10.20
CA ASN A 75 -20.40 24.87 10.71
C ASN A 75 -19.77 24.00 9.62
N GLU A 76 -20.38 23.91 8.42
CA GLU A 76 -19.83 23.15 7.29
C GLU A 76 -18.40 23.55 6.90
N LYS A 77 -18.07 24.85 6.99
CA LYS A 77 -16.69 25.32 6.76
C LYS A 77 -15.72 24.76 7.81
N ARG A 78 -16.11 24.76 9.09
CA ARG A 78 -15.32 24.15 10.18
C ARG A 78 -15.18 22.64 10.02
N GLU A 79 -16.25 21.97 9.60
CA GLU A 79 -16.25 20.54 9.30
C GLU A 79 -15.19 20.19 8.24
N MET A 80 -15.17 20.96 7.14
CA MET A 80 -14.21 20.77 6.04
C MET A 80 -12.77 21.00 6.49
N GLU A 81 -12.49 22.08 7.23
CA GLU A 81 -11.13 22.34 7.73
C GLU A 81 -10.62 21.22 8.65
N LYS A 82 -11.49 20.67 9.52
CA LYS A 82 -11.11 19.55 10.37
C LYS A 82 -10.85 18.30 9.55
N TRP A 83 -11.69 18.00 8.56
CA TRP A 83 -11.47 16.89 7.65
C TRP A 83 -10.13 17.03 6.90
N GLU A 84 -9.81 18.21 6.34
CA GLU A 84 -8.56 18.44 5.62
C GLU A 84 -7.33 18.25 6.52
N LYS A 85 -7.37 18.76 7.75
CA LYS A 85 -6.30 18.57 8.74
C LYS A 85 -6.10 17.09 9.07
N SER A 86 -7.19 16.39 9.40
CA SER A 86 -7.16 14.95 9.72
C SER A 86 -6.67 14.12 8.55
N ASN A 87 -7.19 14.36 7.35
CA ASN A 87 -6.79 13.66 6.13
C ASN A 87 -5.31 13.91 5.79
N ARG A 88 -4.81 15.13 5.95
CA ARG A 88 -3.39 15.46 5.75
C ARG A 88 -2.49 14.72 6.73
N ILE A 89 -2.86 14.70 8.02
CA ILE A 89 -2.10 13.98 9.06
C ILE A 89 -2.11 12.47 8.77
N ALA A 90 -3.27 11.90 8.47
CA ALA A 90 -3.41 10.48 8.17
C ALA A 90 -2.60 10.06 6.92
N ASN A 91 -2.58 10.89 5.87
CA ASN A 91 -1.73 10.66 4.70
C ASN A 91 -0.24 10.67 5.05
N ARG A 92 0.23 11.65 5.85
CA ARG A 92 1.64 11.75 6.25
C ARG A 92 2.09 10.52 7.04
N ILE A 93 1.29 10.08 8.02
CA ILE A 93 1.67 8.93 8.84
C ILE A 93 1.58 7.63 8.03
N SER A 94 0.55 7.47 7.19
CA SER A 94 0.44 6.32 6.30
C SER A 94 1.64 6.20 5.36
N LEU A 95 2.09 7.31 4.77
CA LEU A 95 3.30 7.34 3.95
C LEU A 95 4.54 6.91 4.74
N MET A 96 4.70 7.35 5.99
CA MET A 96 5.82 6.92 6.85
C MET A 96 5.80 5.42 7.11
N VAL A 97 4.63 4.84 7.42
CA VAL A 97 4.46 3.40 7.63
C VAL A 97 4.81 2.63 6.37
N ILE A 98 4.23 3.02 5.22
CA ILE A 98 4.44 2.35 3.95
C ILE A 98 5.93 2.43 3.53
N LYS A 99 6.55 3.61 3.58
CA LYS A 99 7.98 3.79 3.25
C LYS A 99 8.91 2.99 4.18
N ARG A 100 8.54 2.85 5.46
CA ARG A 100 9.29 2.04 6.44
C ARG A 100 9.18 0.54 6.14
N ALA A 101 8.01 0.07 5.69
CA ALA A 101 7.78 -1.33 5.33
C ALA A 101 8.44 -1.76 4.00
N ILE A 102 9.09 -0.83 3.29
CA ILE A 102 9.83 -1.08 2.05
C ILE A 102 11.33 -1.07 2.38
N PRO A 103 12.06 -2.19 2.14
CA PRO A 103 13.51 -2.23 2.25
C PRO A 103 14.16 -1.23 1.31
N GLU A 104 15.30 -0.69 1.72
CA GLU A 104 16.01 0.36 0.98
C GLU A 104 16.34 -0.03 -0.46
N ALA A 105 16.67 -1.30 -0.69
CA ALA A 105 16.93 -1.85 -2.03
C ALA A 105 15.74 -1.70 -3.00
N PHE A 106 14.51 -1.68 -2.46
CA PHE A 106 13.29 -1.50 -3.24
C PHE A 106 12.80 -0.05 -3.25
N ARG A 107 13.36 0.85 -2.44
CA ARG A 107 12.92 2.26 -2.40
C ARG A 107 13.18 3.00 -3.70
N GLY A 108 14.17 2.61 -4.50
CA GLY A 108 14.45 3.17 -5.83
C GLY A 108 14.35 4.70 -5.90
N THR A 109 13.91 5.24 -7.04
CA THR A 109 13.42 6.63 -7.19
C THR A 109 11.92 6.72 -6.88
N MET A 110 11.47 6.14 -5.76
CA MET A 110 10.10 6.37 -5.31
C MET A 110 9.91 7.87 -5.10
N SER A 111 9.01 8.45 -5.89
CA SER A 111 8.85 9.88 -5.97
C SER A 111 8.50 10.45 -4.59
N ASP A 112 9.35 11.34 -4.08
CA ASP A 112 9.02 12.19 -2.94
C ASP A 112 7.89 13.18 -3.25
N GLN A 113 7.40 13.22 -4.49
CA GLN A 113 6.34 14.12 -4.95
C GLN A 113 4.93 13.54 -4.78
N VAL A 114 4.76 12.38 -4.14
CA VAL A 114 3.43 11.79 -3.92
C VAL A 114 2.90 12.18 -2.54
N ASP A 115 1.92 13.09 -2.54
CA ASP A 115 1.36 13.66 -1.31
C ASP A 115 0.32 12.77 -0.61
N THR A 116 -0.13 11.70 -1.27
CA THR A 116 -1.17 10.81 -0.72
C THR A 116 -0.71 9.35 -0.65
N ALA A 117 -1.03 8.69 0.46
CA ALA A 117 -0.69 7.28 0.66
C ALA A 117 -1.33 6.36 -0.40
N LYS A 118 -2.54 6.71 -0.86
CA LYS A 118 -3.24 5.99 -1.93
C LYS A 118 -2.49 6.06 -3.26
N ALA A 119 -2.07 7.25 -3.68
CA ALA A 119 -1.32 7.39 -4.93
C ALA A 119 0.05 6.69 -4.85
N PHE A 120 0.68 6.69 -3.67
CA PHE A 120 1.95 6.00 -3.46
C PHE A 120 1.79 4.47 -3.61
N LEU A 121 0.73 3.91 -3.02
CA LEU A 121 0.41 2.49 -3.13
C LEU A 121 0.08 2.07 -4.57
N GLU A 122 -0.60 2.93 -5.33
CA GLU A 122 -0.88 2.70 -6.75
C GLU A 122 0.40 2.75 -7.61
N ASP A 123 1.35 3.66 -7.33
CA ASP A 123 2.64 3.68 -8.02
C ASP A 123 3.42 2.38 -7.75
N LEU A 124 3.47 1.93 -6.49
CA LEU A 124 4.06 0.64 -6.13
C LEU A 124 3.44 -0.51 -6.90
N LYS A 125 2.11 -0.59 -6.90
CA LYS A 125 1.37 -1.64 -7.61
C LYS A 125 1.74 -1.70 -9.09
N LYS A 126 1.86 -0.54 -9.75
CA LYS A 126 2.30 -0.47 -11.15
C LYS A 126 3.74 -0.96 -11.35
N ARG A 127 4.66 -0.60 -10.44
CA ARG A 127 6.06 -1.05 -10.51
C ARG A 127 6.18 -2.56 -10.34
N PHE A 128 5.52 -3.14 -9.35
CA PHE A 128 5.57 -4.59 -9.12
C PHE A 128 4.89 -5.38 -10.24
N ALA A 129 3.77 -4.90 -10.79
CA ALA A 129 3.16 -5.51 -11.97
C ALA A 129 4.06 -5.46 -13.22
N LYS A 130 4.83 -4.38 -13.39
CA LYS A 130 5.81 -4.28 -14.49
C LYS A 130 6.98 -5.26 -14.29
N ASN A 131 7.48 -5.40 -13.08
CA ASN A 131 8.58 -6.30 -12.76
C ASN A 131 8.17 -7.77 -12.96
N GLU A 132 7.01 -8.18 -12.43
CA GLU A 132 6.45 -9.54 -12.62
C GLU A 132 6.35 -9.90 -14.11
N LYS A 133 5.87 -8.97 -14.94
CA LYS A 133 5.78 -9.16 -16.38
C LYS A 133 7.16 -9.28 -17.05
N ALA A 134 8.12 -8.45 -16.65
CA ALA A 134 9.48 -8.46 -17.20
C ALA A 134 10.24 -9.75 -16.84
N GLU A 135 10.09 -10.20 -15.59
CA GLU A 135 10.65 -11.46 -15.09
C GLU A 135 10.05 -12.66 -15.80
N THR A 136 8.71 -12.74 -15.89
CA THR A 136 8.01 -13.78 -16.67
C THR A 136 8.48 -13.81 -18.12
N SER A 137 8.65 -12.64 -18.75
CA SER A 137 9.15 -12.55 -20.14
C SER A 137 10.60 -13.02 -20.26
N THR A 138 11.43 -12.75 -19.25
CA THR A 138 12.83 -13.17 -19.20
C THR A 138 12.94 -14.68 -19.02
N ILE A 139 12.15 -15.27 -18.12
CA ILE A 139 12.06 -16.72 -17.91
C ILE A 139 11.59 -17.39 -19.21
N LEU A 140 10.55 -16.87 -19.84
CA LEU A 140 10.04 -17.39 -21.11
C LEU A 140 11.11 -17.32 -22.23
N ALA A 141 11.82 -16.20 -22.34
CA ALA A 141 12.90 -16.05 -23.32
C ALA A 141 14.05 -17.06 -23.06
N LYS A 142 14.44 -17.27 -21.79
CA LYS A 142 15.43 -18.29 -21.41
C LYS A 142 14.94 -19.69 -21.79
N LEU A 143 13.71 -20.05 -21.46
CA LEU A 143 13.12 -21.35 -21.79
C LEU A 143 13.09 -21.60 -23.31
N ILE A 144 12.70 -20.60 -24.11
CA ILE A 144 12.70 -20.72 -25.58
C ILE A 144 14.11 -20.85 -26.13
N SER A 145 15.09 -20.15 -25.54
CA SER A 145 16.49 -20.23 -25.94
C SER A 145 17.16 -21.56 -25.54
N MET A 146 16.68 -22.20 -24.48
CA MET A 146 17.13 -23.51 -24.04
C MET A 146 16.60 -24.60 -24.97
N LYS A 147 17.26 -24.76 -26.11
CA LYS A 147 17.00 -25.85 -27.04
C LYS A 147 17.73 -27.11 -26.58
N TYR A 148 17.01 -28.22 -26.43
CA TYR A 148 17.64 -29.53 -26.25
C TYR A 148 18.42 -29.92 -27.51
N ILE A 149 19.74 -30.06 -27.38
CA ILE A 149 20.67 -30.34 -28.50
C ILE A 149 20.94 -31.83 -28.71
N GLY A 150 20.18 -32.73 -28.06
CA GLY A 150 20.35 -34.18 -28.20
C GLY A 150 21.64 -34.74 -27.59
N LYS A 151 22.40 -33.91 -26.87
CA LYS A 151 23.62 -34.31 -26.14
C LYS A 151 23.36 -34.19 -24.64
N GLY A 152 23.57 -35.28 -23.91
CA GLY A 152 23.37 -35.35 -22.45
C GLY A 152 22.03 -35.98 -22.04
N ASN A 153 21.88 -36.20 -20.73
CA ASN A 153 20.70 -36.83 -20.15
C ASN A 153 19.49 -35.88 -20.19
N ILE A 154 18.39 -36.36 -20.78
CA ILE A 154 17.13 -35.60 -20.84
C ILE A 154 16.60 -35.22 -19.45
N ARG A 155 16.87 -36.03 -18.43
CA ARG A 155 16.50 -35.73 -17.04
C ARG A 155 17.16 -34.44 -16.55
N ASP A 156 18.43 -34.23 -16.89
CA ASP A 156 19.17 -33.06 -16.44
C ASP A 156 18.64 -31.79 -17.11
N TYR A 157 18.32 -31.87 -18.41
CA TYR A 157 17.66 -30.80 -19.15
C TYR A 157 16.29 -30.42 -18.56
N VAL A 158 15.45 -31.41 -18.23
CA VAL A 158 14.14 -31.18 -17.59
C VAL A 158 14.31 -30.55 -16.21
N MET A 159 15.28 -31.01 -15.42
CA MET A 159 15.57 -30.42 -14.11
C MET A 159 16.03 -28.96 -14.23
N GLU A 160 16.86 -28.63 -15.21
CA GLU A 160 17.31 -27.25 -15.45
C GLU A 160 16.16 -26.32 -15.83
N CYS A 161 15.24 -26.79 -16.69
CA CYS A 161 14.00 -26.06 -17.01
C CYS A 161 13.10 -25.88 -15.78
N LEU A 162 12.98 -26.89 -14.92
CA LEU A 162 12.19 -26.81 -13.68
C LEU A 162 12.80 -25.83 -12.67
N ILE A 163 14.12 -25.79 -12.55
CA ILE A 163 14.83 -24.83 -11.68
C ILE A 163 14.54 -23.40 -12.12
N LEU A 164 14.52 -23.13 -13.44
CA LEU A 164 14.20 -21.81 -13.98
C LEU A 164 12.75 -21.36 -13.78
N LEU A 165 11.82 -22.30 -13.57
CA LEU A 165 10.40 -22.00 -13.31
C LEU A 165 10.10 -21.68 -11.84
N HIS A 166 11.03 -22.01 -10.93
CA HIS A 166 10.84 -21.91 -9.48
C HIS A 166 11.66 -20.77 -8.83
N ASN A 167 12.39 -19.99 -9.64
CA ASN A 167 13.26 -18.88 -9.22
C ASN A 167 12.64 -17.55 -9.61
#